data_AF-A0A1I5R1N5-F1
#
_entry.id   AF-A0A1I5R1N5-F1
#
_cell.length_a   1.000
_cell.length_b   1.000
_cell.length_c   1.000
_cell.angle_alpha   90.00
_cell.angle_beta   90.00
_cell.angle_gamma   90.00
#
_symmetry.space_group_name_H-M   'P 1'
#
loop_
_entity.id
_entity.type
_entity.pdbx_description
1 polymer ?
#
loop_
_entity_poly.entity_id
_entity_poly.type
_entity_poly.pdbx_seq_one_letter_code
_entity_poly.pdbx_strand_id
1 'polypeptide(L)'
;MALTRDNWPSRADIQASLAARFALPPLPPPIHDWFAWCRSMGTQSLVLDEPGWREGWRGELTGAGAVDVPGLLAGMEGYRFILDQAASTPAHLVWSDAVETGQWQPHWVVLQNAEGDPLIGDIGQPEVPVLWDWHGSGRWSPQPLFPNLRTLMERIEVEAPEPPDDAPSKVLFYTVHLTDLGAQPLQVLTALKAHPNYRHLAGASLLKLKHRLPLPLLVDNVSVEAKDYLVRHYEALGARVAVVGRGLRTPSEPR
;
A
#
# COMPACT_ATOMS: atom_id res chain seq x y z
N MET A 1 32.93 -0.20 -9.14
CA MET A 1 31.74 -0.52 -9.97
C MET A 1 30.52 -0.06 -9.21
N ALA A 2 29.57 0.60 -9.88
CA ALA A 2 28.31 1.01 -9.27
C ALA A 2 27.52 -0.20 -8.74
N LEU A 3 26.57 0.04 -7.84
CA LEU A 3 25.69 -1.00 -7.35
C LEU A 3 24.79 -1.53 -8.47
N THR A 4 24.67 -2.84 -8.54
CA THR A 4 23.77 -3.60 -9.41
C THR A 4 23.10 -4.67 -8.57
N ARG A 5 22.10 -5.35 -9.14
CA ARG A 5 21.42 -6.46 -8.47
C ARG A 5 22.38 -7.59 -8.07
N ASP A 6 23.43 -7.82 -8.85
CA ASP A 6 24.37 -8.94 -8.65
C ASP A 6 25.46 -8.66 -7.62
N ASN A 7 25.66 -7.38 -7.25
CA ASN A 7 26.67 -6.98 -6.27
C ASN A 7 26.06 -6.20 -5.09
N TRP A 8 24.74 -6.30 -4.93
CA TRP A 8 24.02 -5.58 -3.89
C TRP A 8 24.51 -6.01 -2.49
N PRO A 9 24.81 -5.07 -1.57
CA PRO A 9 25.27 -5.42 -0.23
C PRO A 9 24.20 -6.17 0.56
N SER A 10 24.61 -6.87 1.61
CA SER A 10 23.64 -7.49 2.50
C SER A 10 22.81 -6.42 3.22
N ARG A 11 21.59 -6.79 3.64
CA ARG A 11 20.74 -5.89 4.45
C ARG A 11 21.45 -5.41 5.72
N ALA A 12 22.25 -6.28 6.34
CA ALA A 12 23.02 -5.94 7.54
C ALA A 12 24.08 -4.87 7.24
N ASP A 13 24.78 -4.97 6.10
CA ASP A 13 25.80 -3.99 5.70
C ASP A 13 25.17 -2.61 5.39
N ILE A 14 24.01 -2.61 4.74
CA ILE A 14 23.24 -1.38 4.47
C ILE A 14 22.87 -0.71 5.80
N GLN A 15 22.25 -1.46 6.71
CA GLN A 15 21.84 -0.96 8.02
C GLN A 15 23.03 -0.46 8.84
N ALA A 16 24.14 -1.20 8.87
CA ALA A 16 25.35 -0.80 9.58
C ALA A 16 25.95 0.49 8.99
N SER A 17 25.98 0.62 7.66
CA SER A 17 26.49 1.83 7.00
C SER A 17 25.66 3.07 7.33
N LEU A 18 24.34 2.90 7.39
CA LEU A 18 23.39 3.97 7.67
C LEU A 18 23.51 4.40 9.14
N ALA A 19 23.57 3.43 10.07
CA ALA A 19 23.79 3.70 11.49
C ALA A 19 25.17 4.30 11.82
N ALA A 20 26.19 4.02 11.02
CA ALA A 20 27.51 4.64 11.16
C ALA A 20 27.53 6.10 10.68
N ARG A 21 26.62 6.49 9.79
CA ARG A 21 26.59 7.82 9.16
C ARG A 21 25.64 8.79 9.83
N PHE A 22 24.49 8.31 10.30
CA PHE A 22 23.40 9.14 10.79
C PHE A 22 23.00 8.78 12.22
N ALA A 23 22.52 9.79 12.94
CA ALA A 23 21.98 9.65 14.28
C ALA A 23 20.61 10.32 14.37
N LEU A 24 19.75 9.78 15.23
CA LEU A 24 18.48 10.39 15.58
C LEU A 24 18.67 11.43 16.69
N PRO A 25 17.82 12.47 16.75
CA PRO A 25 17.73 13.29 17.95
C PRO A 25 17.27 12.45 19.16
N PRO A 26 17.38 12.97 20.40
CA PRO A 26 16.91 12.28 21.59
C PRO A 26 15.46 11.80 21.43
N LEU A 27 15.24 10.51 21.68
CA LEU A 27 13.93 9.90 21.50
C LEU A 27 13.05 10.20 22.73
N PRO A 28 11.82 10.68 22.55
CA PRO A 28 10.91 10.91 23.65
C PRO A 28 10.41 9.57 24.25
N PRO A 29 9.96 9.54 25.52
CA PRO A 29 9.53 8.32 26.20
C PRO A 29 8.56 7.43 25.40
N PRO A 30 7.56 7.96 24.68
CA PRO A 30 6.62 7.12 23.92
C PRO A 30 7.30 6.23 22.86
N ILE A 31 8.44 6.63 22.28
CA ILE A 31 9.19 5.78 21.34
C ILE A 31 9.74 4.54 22.04
N HIS A 32 10.17 4.64 23.30
CA HIS A 32 10.65 3.49 24.06
C HIS A 32 9.50 2.52 24.40
N ASP A 33 8.31 3.06 24.69
CA ASP A 33 7.10 2.26 24.87
C ASP A 33 6.72 1.53 23.57
N TRP A 34 6.79 2.23 22.43
CA TRP A 34 6.60 1.65 21.10
C TRP A 34 7.57 0.49 20.84
N PHE A 35 8.86 0.67 21.13
CA PHE A 35 9.85 -0.40 20.99
C PHE A 35 9.52 -1.63 21.85
N ALA A 36 9.09 -1.40 23.10
CA ALA A 36 8.70 -2.49 23.99
C ALA A 36 7.47 -3.21 23.48
N TRP A 37 6.49 -2.47 22.97
CA TRP A 37 5.29 -3.00 22.37
C TRP A 37 5.61 -3.83 21.11
N CYS A 38 6.37 -3.31 20.15
CA CYS A 38 6.77 -4.07 18.95
C CYS A 38 7.49 -5.38 19.31
N ARG A 39 8.38 -5.35 20.31
CA ARG A 39 9.03 -6.57 20.81
C ARG A 39 8.04 -7.59 21.38
N SER A 40 6.97 -7.15 22.03
CA SER A 40 5.94 -8.04 22.56
C SER A 40 5.06 -8.68 21.48
N MET A 41 4.90 -8.02 20.32
CA MET A 41 4.16 -8.56 19.17
C MET A 41 4.96 -9.63 18.43
N GLY A 42 6.29 -9.55 18.44
CA GLY A 42 7.17 -10.56 17.84
C GLY A 42 7.00 -10.63 16.31
N THR A 43 6.75 -11.82 15.78
CA THR A 43 6.55 -12.07 14.34
C THR A 43 5.07 -12.16 13.94
N GLN A 44 4.17 -11.64 14.78
CA GLN A 44 2.75 -11.63 14.48
C GLN A 44 2.48 -10.76 13.24
N SER A 45 1.57 -11.21 12.39
CA SER A 45 0.98 -10.37 11.36
C SER A 45 0.09 -9.33 12.04
N LEU A 46 0.29 -8.06 11.68
CA LEU A 46 -0.40 -6.94 12.29
C LEU A 46 -1.19 -6.21 11.21
N VAL A 47 -2.38 -5.75 11.59
CA VAL A 47 -3.25 -4.96 10.72
C VAL A 47 -3.64 -3.70 11.45
N LEU A 48 -3.89 -2.64 10.68
CA LEU A 48 -4.51 -1.45 11.21
C LEU A 48 -5.80 -1.21 10.42
N ASP A 49 -6.93 -1.24 11.14
CA ASP A 49 -8.28 -1.04 10.60
C ASP A 49 -8.82 0.28 11.15
N GLU A 50 -8.81 1.33 10.34
CA GLU A 50 -9.40 2.62 10.69
C GLU A 50 -10.40 3.07 9.62
N PRO A 51 -11.68 3.30 9.98
CA PRO A 51 -12.68 3.80 9.05
C PRO A 51 -12.32 5.21 8.59
N GLY A 52 -11.74 5.31 7.40
CA GLY A 52 -11.32 6.57 6.77
C GLY A 52 -9.84 6.61 6.40
N TRP A 53 -9.01 5.75 6.99
CA TRP A 53 -7.65 5.53 6.51
C TRP A 53 -7.74 4.68 5.23
N ARG A 54 -7.30 5.29 4.12
CA ARG A 54 -7.53 4.78 2.76
C ARG A 54 -8.99 4.32 2.52
N GLU A 55 -9.99 5.20 2.68
CA GLU A 55 -11.40 4.93 2.31
C GLU A 55 -11.95 3.53 2.70
N GLY A 56 -11.74 3.10 3.96
CA GLY A 56 -12.29 1.83 4.46
C GLY A 56 -11.46 0.59 4.11
N TRP A 57 -10.14 0.76 3.96
CA TRP A 57 -9.20 -0.32 3.70
C TRP A 57 -8.54 -0.81 5.00
N ARG A 58 -8.45 -2.13 5.18
CA ARG A 58 -7.67 -2.78 6.24
C ARG A 58 -6.24 -2.95 5.73
N GLY A 59 -5.31 -2.11 6.20
CA GLY A 59 -3.92 -2.13 5.75
C GLY A 59 -3.11 -3.16 6.54
N GLU A 60 -2.52 -4.14 5.84
CA GLU A 60 -1.51 -5.01 6.45
C GLU A 60 -0.27 -4.19 6.79
N LEU A 61 0.17 -4.27 8.04
CA LEU A 61 1.40 -3.66 8.50
C LEU A 61 2.56 -4.55 8.08
N THR A 62 3.16 -4.19 6.95
CA THR A 62 4.28 -4.91 6.33
C THR A 62 5.56 -4.70 7.15
N GLY A 63 5.80 -5.57 8.13
CA GLY A 63 7.03 -5.63 8.92
C GLY A 63 6.83 -5.64 10.45
N ALA A 64 7.87 -6.00 11.20
CA ALA A 64 7.79 -6.13 12.66
C ALA A 64 7.75 -4.80 13.45
N GLY A 65 7.81 -3.65 12.75
CA GLY A 65 8.05 -2.34 13.37
C GLY A 65 9.49 -2.20 13.89
N ALA A 66 9.93 -0.96 14.12
CA ALA A 66 11.23 -0.72 14.70
C ALA A 66 11.25 -1.08 16.19
N VAL A 67 12.20 -1.91 16.62
CA VAL A 67 12.37 -2.34 18.03
C VAL A 67 13.54 -1.67 18.74
N ASP A 68 14.34 -0.90 18.02
CA ASP A 68 15.51 -0.17 18.51
C ASP A 68 15.88 0.98 17.56
N VAL A 69 16.94 1.73 17.91
CA VAL A 69 17.43 2.87 17.11
C VAL A 69 17.92 2.43 15.73
N PRO A 70 18.76 1.38 15.58
CA PRO A 70 19.12 0.85 14.27
C PRO A 70 17.91 0.45 13.41
N GLY A 71 16.88 -0.14 14.02
CA GLY A 71 15.62 -0.49 13.37
C GLY A 71 14.85 0.72 12.87
N LEU A 72 14.77 1.81 13.65
CA LEU A 72 14.16 3.07 13.19
C LEU A 72 14.94 3.68 12.02
N LEU A 73 16.27 3.70 12.15
CA LEU A 73 17.16 4.20 11.11
C LEU A 73 16.96 3.41 9.80
N ALA A 74 16.89 2.08 9.89
CA ALA A 74 16.59 1.21 8.76
C ALA A 74 15.19 1.44 8.18
N GLY A 75 14.18 1.69 9.03
CA GLY A 75 12.81 1.97 8.59
C GLY A 75 12.68 3.25 7.76
N MET A 76 13.63 4.17 7.87
CA MET A 76 13.67 5.42 7.10
C MET A 76 14.46 5.32 5.79
N GLU A 77 15.05 4.16 5.48
CA GLU A 77 15.70 3.89 4.19
C GLU A 77 14.69 4.09 3.04
N GLY A 78 15.08 4.85 2.02
CA GLY A 78 14.23 5.16 0.87
C GLY A 78 13.22 6.29 1.10
N TYR A 79 13.00 6.70 2.36
CA TYR A 79 12.14 7.84 2.72
C TYR A 79 12.97 9.07 3.05
N ARG A 80 13.76 9.00 4.12
CA ARG A 80 14.67 10.07 4.56
C ARG A 80 16.07 9.85 4.03
N PHE A 81 16.60 8.64 4.20
CA PHE A 81 17.96 8.31 3.82
C PHE A 81 17.92 7.59 2.48
N ILE A 82 18.42 8.24 1.43
CA ILE A 82 18.32 7.76 0.06
C ILE A 82 19.70 7.28 -0.38
N LEU A 83 19.80 6.00 -0.74
CA LEU A 83 21.04 5.43 -1.24
C LEU A 83 21.26 5.87 -2.70
N ASP A 84 22.38 6.56 -2.96
CA ASP A 84 22.81 6.86 -4.33
C ASP A 84 23.47 5.61 -4.93
N GLN A 85 22.68 4.82 -5.64
CA GLN A 85 23.16 3.57 -6.25
C GLN A 85 24.27 3.78 -7.28
N ALA A 86 24.26 4.92 -7.98
CA ALA A 86 25.22 5.22 -9.03
C ALA A 86 26.57 5.66 -8.44
N ALA A 87 26.56 6.37 -7.31
CA ALA A 87 27.76 6.76 -6.57
C ALA A 87 28.27 5.67 -5.63
N SER A 88 27.45 4.68 -5.28
CA SER A 88 27.79 3.63 -4.33
C SER A 88 28.55 2.46 -4.97
N THR A 89 29.32 1.76 -4.15
CA THR A 89 29.97 0.47 -4.46
C THR A 89 29.72 -0.51 -3.31
N PRO A 90 29.93 -1.83 -3.49
CA PRO A 90 29.67 -2.80 -2.41
C PRO A 90 30.47 -2.53 -1.12
N ALA A 91 31.65 -1.89 -1.23
CA ALA A 91 32.50 -1.55 -0.10
C ALA A 91 32.29 -0.12 0.42
N HIS A 92 31.54 0.71 -0.29
CA HIS A 92 31.35 2.13 0.06
C HIS A 92 29.97 2.63 -0.39
N LEU A 93 29.10 2.84 0.58
CA LEU A 93 27.71 3.29 0.37
C LEU A 93 27.61 4.80 0.55
N VAL A 94 27.04 5.46 -0.46
CA VAL A 94 26.85 6.90 -0.51
C VAL A 94 25.38 7.21 -0.28
N TRP A 95 25.12 7.99 0.77
CA TRP A 95 23.78 8.33 1.23
C TRP A 95 23.52 9.84 1.09
N SER A 96 22.28 10.20 0.76
CA SER A 96 21.75 11.55 0.90
C SER A 96 20.66 11.61 1.99
N ASP A 97 20.52 12.76 2.65
CA ASP A 97 19.48 13.01 3.65
C ASP A 97 18.42 13.95 3.05
N ALA A 98 17.19 13.48 2.90
CA ALA A 98 16.05 14.22 2.37
C ALA A 98 15.66 15.44 3.22
N VAL A 99 16.20 15.56 4.45
CA VAL A 99 16.12 16.80 5.24
C VAL A 99 16.85 17.95 4.55
N GLU A 100 17.99 17.69 3.90
CA GLU A 100 18.81 18.72 3.24
C GLU A 100 18.08 19.36 2.04
N THR A 101 17.17 18.61 1.41
CA THR A 101 16.34 19.05 0.30
C THR A 101 14.96 19.57 0.74
N GLY A 102 14.67 19.56 2.05
CA GLY A 102 13.37 19.95 2.61
C GLY A 102 12.22 18.99 2.28
N GLN A 103 12.53 17.79 1.78
CA GLN A 103 11.54 16.76 1.46
C GLN A 103 11.10 16.00 2.72
N TRP A 104 11.91 15.99 3.77
CA TRP A 104 11.62 15.31 5.03
C TRP A 104 11.87 16.24 6.22
N GLN A 105 11.11 16.11 7.31
CA GLN A 105 11.37 16.85 8.54
C GLN A 105 12.40 16.13 9.42
N PRO A 106 13.32 16.84 10.08
CA PRO A 106 14.40 16.21 10.86
C PRO A 106 13.90 15.37 12.04
N HIS A 107 12.70 15.67 12.52
CA HIS A 107 12.03 15.03 13.65
C HIS A 107 10.96 14.01 13.22
N TRP A 108 10.86 13.68 11.93
CA TRP A 108 10.00 12.60 11.46
C TRP A 108 10.78 11.29 11.41
N VAL A 109 10.19 10.24 11.96
CA VAL A 109 10.70 8.86 11.93
C VAL A 109 9.65 7.93 11.35
N VAL A 110 10.07 6.86 10.67
CA VAL A 110 9.15 5.82 10.18
C VAL A 110 9.00 4.75 11.25
N LEU A 111 7.78 4.58 11.75
CA LEU A 111 7.42 3.65 12.84
C LEU A 111 7.12 2.25 12.28
N GLN A 112 6.39 2.22 11.17
CA GLN A 112 5.89 1.03 10.49
C GLN A 112 5.55 1.40 9.02
N ASN A 113 5.34 0.42 8.15
CA ASN A 113 4.85 0.61 6.78
C ASN A 113 3.58 -0.20 6.52
N ALA A 114 2.51 0.46 6.10
CA ALA A 114 1.29 -0.18 5.64
C ALA A 114 1.31 -0.29 4.11
N GLU A 115 1.54 -1.49 3.58
CA GLU A 115 1.65 -1.72 2.13
C GLU A 115 2.62 -0.75 1.41
N GLY A 116 3.74 -0.41 2.05
CA GLY A 116 4.74 0.53 1.52
C GLY A 116 4.49 2.02 1.82
N ASP A 117 3.34 2.39 2.41
CA ASP A 117 3.12 3.73 2.94
C ASP A 117 3.68 3.86 4.37
N PRO A 118 4.47 4.90 4.66
CA PRO A 118 5.05 5.06 5.99
C PRO A 118 4.01 5.56 7.00
N LEU A 119 3.95 4.90 8.15
CA LEU A 119 3.42 5.49 9.39
C LEU A 119 4.53 6.31 10.03
N ILE A 120 4.35 7.62 10.05
CA ILE A 120 5.37 8.58 10.44
C ILE A 120 5.11 9.04 11.87
N GLY A 121 6.08 8.92 12.77
CA GLY A 121 6.04 9.53 14.09
C GLY A 121 6.74 10.88 14.08
N ASP A 122 6.08 11.92 14.61
CA ASP A 122 6.70 13.23 14.85
C ASP A 122 7.29 13.28 16.27
N ILE A 123 8.60 12.99 16.38
CA ILE A 123 9.33 13.03 17.66
C ILE A 123 9.74 14.44 18.08
N GLY A 124 9.35 15.47 17.32
CA GLY A 124 9.50 16.88 17.71
C GLY A 124 8.46 17.29 18.77
N GLN A 125 7.43 16.46 18.96
CA GLN A 125 6.37 16.67 19.93
C GLN A 125 6.43 15.59 21.03
N PRO A 126 6.18 15.93 22.32
CA PRO A 126 6.27 14.99 23.43
C PRO A 126 5.36 13.76 23.29
N GLU A 127 4.17 13.94 22.73
CA GLU A 127 3.15 12.90 22.57
C GLU A 127 3.36 12.01 21.35
N VAL A 128 4.27 12.41 20.44
CA VAL A 128 4.59 11.72 19.19
C VAL A 128 3.33 11.44 18.35
N PRO A 129 2.70 12.46 17.75
CA PRO A 129 1.57 12.24 16.86
C PRO A 129 2.01 11.42 15.66
N VAL A 130 1.09 10.59 15.17
CA VAL A 130 1.31 9.70 14.03
C VAL A 130 0.69 10.35 12.81
N LEU A 131 1.49 10.50 11.77
CA LEU A 131 1.13 11.02 10.47
C LEU A 131 1.18 9.90 9.43
N TRP A 132 0.54 10.12 8.30
CA TRP A 132 0.56 9.20 7.17
C TRP A 132 0.60 9.95 5.85
N ASP A 133 1.21 9.36 4.84
CA ASP A 133 1.17 9.86 3.48
C ASP A 133 1.33 8.71 2.48
N TRP A 134 0.92 8.94 1.25
CA TRP A 134 1.10 8.01 0.15
C TRP A 134 2.54 8.01 -0.32
N HIS A 135 3.17 6.84 -0.34
CA HIS A 135 4.47 6.70 -1.01
C HIS A 135 4.33 7.01 -2.50
N GLY A 136 5.36 7.63 -3.09
CA GLY A 136 5.41 7.88 -4.54
C GLY A 136 4.62 9.10 -5.04
N SER A 137 4.04 9.93 -4.15
CA SER A 137 3.40 11.21 -4.51
C SER A 137 4.38 12.29 -5.02
N GLY A 138 5.68 12.06 -4.86
CA GLY A 138 6.76 12.96 -5.29
C GLY A 138 7.02 14.14 -4.35
N ARG A 139 6.11 14.43 -3.40
CA ARG A 139 6.28 15.38 -2.31
C ARG A 139 5.55 14.89 -1.07
N TRP A 140 6.26 14.84 0.06
CA TRP A 140 5.69 14.49 1.34
C TRP A 140 4.82 15.64 1.86
N SER A 141 3.54 15.36 2.06
CA SER A 141 2.57 16.20 2.76
C SER A 141 1.75 15.34 3.74
N PRO A 142 2.39 14.77 4.77
CA PRO A 142 1.73 13.85 5.68
C PRO A 142 0.54 14.48 6.39
N GLN A 143 -0.54 13.71 6.47
CA GLN A 143 -1.75 14.06 7.18
C GLN A 143 -1.73 13.45 8.59
N PRO A 144 -2.29 14.11 9.60
CA PRO A 144 -2.48 13.50 10.91
C PRO A 144 -3.33 12.21 10.82
N LEU A 145 -2.86 11.13 11.44
CA LEU A 145 -3.58 9.87 11.60
C LEU A 145 -4.03 9.68 13.05
N PHE A 146 -3.07 9.70 13.99
CA PHE A 146 -3.35 9.55 15.41
C PHE A 146 -2.70 10.66 16.24
N PRO A 147 -3.34 11.07 17.35
CA PRO A 147 -2.79 12.12 18.20
C PRO A 147 -1.53 11.68 18.96
N ASN A 148 -1.27 10.39 19.11
CA ASN A 148 -0.11 9.84 19.82
C ASN A 148 0.11 8.35 19.50
N LEU A 149 1.28 7.82 19.87
CA LEU A 149 1.62 6.40 19.70
C LEU A 149 0.72 5.44 20.48
N ARG A 150 0.19 5.85 21.64
CA ARG A 150 -0.70 4.97 22.43
C ARG A 150 -1.97 4.65 21.65
N THR A 151 -2.59 5.67 21.05
CA THR A 151 -3.78 5.48 20.20
C THR A 151 -3.46 4.59 19.00
N LEU A 152 -2.28 4.72 18.38
CA LEU A 152 -1.86 3.81 17.32
C LEU A 152 -1.78 2.35 17.82
N MET A 153 -1.07 2.10 18.93
CA MET A 153 -0.91 0.74 19.48
C MET A 153 -2.26 0.10 19.86
N GLU A 154 -3.22 0.89 20.34
CA GLU A 154 -4.59 0.42 20.65
C GLU A 154 -5.42 0.08 19.41
N ARG A 155 -5.06 0.61 18.24
CA ARG A 155 -5.76 0.39 16.96
C ARG A 155 -5.12 -0.69 16.10
N ILE A 156 -3.88 -1.08 16.39
CA ILE A 156 -3.25 -2.20 15.71
C ILE A 156 -3.80 -3.50 16.28
N GLU A 157 -4.32 -4.33 15.39
CA GLU A 157 -4.84 -5.64 15.74
C GLU A 157 -3.84 -6.72 15.32
N VAL A 158 -3.77 -7.80 16.10
CA VAL A 158 -3.10 -9.02 15.68
C VAL A 158 -3.99 -9.70 14.67
N GLU A 159 -3.49 -9.88 13.46
CA GLU A 159 -4.13 -10.75 12.50
C GLU A 159 -4.07 -12.18 13.03
N ALA A 160 -5.25 -12.75 13.32
CA ALA A 160 -5.34 -14.15 13.68
C ALA A 160 -4.69 -14.98 12.56
N PRO A 161 -3.90 -16.03 12.89
CA PRO A 161 -3.23 -16.82 11.88
C PRO A 161 -4.27 -17.31 10.86
N GLU A 162 -3.97 -17.10 9.58
CA GLU A 162 -4.78 -17.70 8.54
C GLU A 162 -4.86 -19.22 8.81
N PRO A 163 -6.04 -19.83 8.66
CA PRO A 163 -6.15 -21.28 8.69
C PRO A 163 -5.15 -21.88 7.68
N PRO A 164 -4.58 -23.06 7.98
CA PRO A 164 -3.46 -23.65 7.22
C PRO A 164 -3.71 -23.65 5.70
N ASP A 165 -2.64 -23.57 4.91
CA ASP A 165 -2.58 -23.49 3.43
C ASP A 165 -3.46 -24.49 2.64
N ASP A 166 -4.03 -25.50 3.29
CA ASP A 166 -5.05 -26.39 2.74
C ASP A 166 -6.46 -25.78 2.75
N ALA A 167 -6.63 -24.60 3.34
CA ALA A 167 -7.85 -23.81 3.26
C ALA A 167 -7.82 -23.02 1.93
N PRO A 168 -8.77 -23.24 1.00
CA PRO A 168 -8.75 -22.57 -0.29
C PRO A 168 -8.79 -21.05 -0.11
N SER A 169 -7.72 -20.34 -0.50
CA SER A 169 -7.67 -18.88 -0.53
C SER A 169 -8.86 -18.35 -1.32
N LYS A 170 -9.80 -17.70 -0.64
CA LYS A 170 -11.01 -17.11 -1.23
C LYS A 170 -10.80 -15.66 -1.68
N VAL A 171 -9.57 -15.23 -1.95
CA VAL A 171 -9.37 -13.95 -2.66
C VAL A 171 -9.79 -14.17 -4.11
N LEU A 172 -11.03 -13.78 -4.40
CA LEU A 172 -11.62 -13.84 -5.72
C LEU A 172 -11.41 -12.50 -6.39
N PHE A 173 -10.61 -12.49 -7.46
CA PHE A 173 -10.53 -11.36 -8.36
C PHE A 173 -11.75 -11.39 -9.27
N TYR A 174 -12.52 -10.32 -9.28
CA TYR A 174 -13.70 -10.17 -10.10
C TYR A 174 -13.38 -9.35 -11.34
N THR A 175 -13.63 -9.97 -12.49
CA THR A 175 -13.68 -9.29 -13.78
C THR A 175 -15.13 -9.26 -14.24
N VAL A 176 -15.66 -8.06 -14.48
CA VAL A 176 -17.04 -7.81 -14.89
C VAL A 176 -17.05 -7.37 -16.35
N HIS A 177 -17.73 -8.15 -17.19
CA HIS A 177 -17.89 -7.87 -18.61
C HIS A 177 -19.32 -7.52 -18.96
N LEU A 178 -19.52 -6.41 -19.66
CA LEU A 178 -20.77 -6.15 -20.35
C LEU A 178 -20.84 -7.02 -21.61
N THR A 179 -21.77 -7.98 -21.64
CA THR A 179 -21.87 -8.98 -22.72
C THR A 179 -22.98 -8.67 -23.72
N ASP A 180 -24.02 -7.94 -23.29
CA ASP A 180 -25.17 -7.58 -24.13
C ASP A 180 -25.72 -6.22 -23.69
N LEU A 181 -26.11 -5.36 -24.63
CA LEU A 181 -26.64 -4.01 -24.34
C LEU A 181 -28.16 -4.01 -24.05
N GLY A 182 -28.84 -5.14 -24.19
CA GLY A 182 -30.25 -5.28 -23.93
C GLY A 182 -31.16 -4.64 -24.98
N ALA A 183 -32.45 -4.53 -24.62
CA ALA A 183 -33.48 -3.94 -25.46
C ALA A 183 -33.37 -2.40 -25.58
N GLN A 184 -32.59 -1.75 -24.70
CA GLN A 184 -32.44 -0.29 -24.66
C GLN A 184 -30.96 0.14 -24.77
N PRO A 185 -30.29 -0.16 -25.90
CA PRO A 185 -28.84 -0.01 -26.02
C PRO A 185 -28.35 1.44 -25.85
N LEU A 186 -29.15 2.44 -26.22
CA LEU A 186 -28.77 3.85 -26.08
C LEU A 186 -28.64 4.28 -24.61
N GLN A 187 -29.45 3.73 -23.70
CA GLN A 187 -29.34 4.04 -22.27
C GLN A 187 -28.07 3.42 -21.67
N VAL A 188 -27.77 2.18 -22.03
CA VAL A 188 -26.54 1.48 -21.62
C VAL A 188 -25.29 2.19 -22.14
N LEU A 189 -25.32 2.63 -23.40
CA LEU A 189 -24.26 3.44 -24.01
C LEU A 189 -24.09 4.80 -23.30
N THR A 190 -25.18 5.40 -22.82
CA THR A 190 -25.12 6.64 -22.04
C THR A 190 -24.49 6.41 -20.66
N ALA A 191 -24.81 5.29 -20.00
CA ALA A 191 -24.15 4.89 -18.75
C ALA A 191 -22.64 4.61 -18.94
N LEU A 192 -22.26 3.98 -20.06
CA LEU A 192 -20.85 3.81 -20.42
C LEU A 192 -20.12 5.16 -20.58
N LYS A 193 -20.79 6.21 -21.05
CA LYS A 193 -20.18 7.55 -21.17
C LYS A 193 -19.81 8.16 -19.81
N ALA A 194 -20.45 7.73 -18.72
CA ALA A 194 -20.09 8.13 -17.37
C ALA A 194 -18.97 7.26 -16.76
N HIS A 195 -18.67 6.10 -17.36
CA HIS A 195 -17.67 5.15 -16.85
C HIS A 195 -16.23 5.64 -17.11
N PRO A 196 -15.28 5.54 -16.14
CA PRO A 196 -13.91 6.05 -16.28
C PRO A 196 -13.18 5.56 -17.53
N ASN A 197 -13.34 4.28 -17.88
CA ASN A 197 -12.69 3.66 -19.04
C ASN A 197 -13.26 4.10 -20.41
N TYR A 198 -14.43 4.73 -20.44
CA TYR A 198 -15.14 5.03 -21.69
C TYR A 198 -15.57 6.49 -21.82
N ARG A 199 -15.48 7.29 -20.74
CA ARG A 199 -15.85 8.71 -20.70
C ARG A 199 -15.11 9.58 -21.72
N HIS A 200 -13.91 9.17 -22.14
CA HIS A 200 -13.10 9.90 -23.12
C HIS A 200 -13.56 9.70 -24.58
N LEU A 201 -14.43 8.71 -24.86
CA LEU A 201 -14.85 8.39 -26.23
C LEU A 201 -15.91 9.37 -26.75
N ALA A 202 -15.75 9.84 -27.99
CA ALA A 202 -16.79 10.62 -28.67
C ALA A 202 -18.04 9.75 -28.94
N GLY A 203 -19.22 10.38 -29.05
CA GLY A 203 -20.51 9.66 -29.19
C GLY A 203 -20.54 8.65 -30.35
N ALA A 204 -19.95 9.00 -31.50
CA ALA A 204 -19.84 8.10 -32.65
C ALA A 204 -18.91 6.89 -32.38
N SER A 205 -17.85 7.07 -31.58
CA SER A 205 -16.95 5.98 -31.16
C SER A 205 -17.61 5.08 -30.12
N LEU A 206 -18.49 5.65 -29.29
CA LEU A 206 -19.23 4.92 -28.28
C LEU A 206 -20.29 4.01 -28.90
N LEU A 207 -20.95 4.43 -29.99
CA LEU A 207 -21.83 3.57 -30.79
C LEU A 207 -21.12 2.35 -31.40
N LYS A 208 -19.81 2.45 -31.66
CA LYS A 208 -19.01 1.33 -32.20
C LYS A 208 -18.72 0.26 -31.15
N LEU A 209 -18.87 0.56 -29.85
CA LEU A 209 -18.64 -0.40 -28.77
C LEU A 209 -19.64 -1.57 -28.80
N LYS A 210 -20.84 -1.39 -29.37
CA LYS A 210 -21.82 -2.48 -29.54
C LYS A 210 -21.28 -3.67 -30.34
N HIS A 211 -20.31 -3.43 -31.23
CA HIS A 211 -19.68 -4.46 -32.05
C HIS A 211 -18.42 -5.05 -31.41
N ARG A 212 -18.06 -4.60 -30.19
CA ARG A 212 -16.85 -5.00 -29.46
C ARG A 212 -17.16 -5.67 -28.13
N LEU A 213 -18.40 -6.11 -27.92
CA LEU A 213 -18.77 -6.92 -26.77
C LEU A 213 -18.05 -8.29 -26.85
N PRO A 214 -17.61 -8.86 -25.72
CA PRO A 214 -17.75 -8.35 -24.36
C PRO A 214 -16.81 -7.17 -24.03
N LEU A 215 -17.30 -6.19 -23.26
CA LEU A 215 -16.53 -5.02 -22.84
C LEU A 215 -16.19 -5.09 -21.35
N PRO A 216 -14.93 -4.86 -20.93
CA PRO A 216 -14.57 -4.87 -19.53
C PRO A 216 -15.13 -3.62 -18.82
N LEU A 217 -15.96 -3.83 -17.79
CA LEU A 217 -16.40 -2.79 -16.87
C LEU A 217 -15.48 -2.73 -15.65
N LEU A 218 -15.05 -3.90 -15.17
CA LEU A 218 -14.15 -4.08 -14.04
C LEU A 218 -13.17 -5.20 -14.40
N VAL A 219 -11.89 -5.06 -14.06
CA VAL A 219 -10.87 -6.07 -14.34
C VAL A 219 -10.10 -6.38 -13.06
N ASP A 220 -10.01 -7.66 -12.73
CA ASP A 220 -9.25 -8.24 -11.62
C ASP A 220 -9.31 -7.40 -10.33
N ASN A 221 -10.54 -7.04 -9.94
CA ASN A 221 -10.79 -6.23 -8.77
C ASN A 221 -11.25 -7.11 -7.60
N VAL A 222 -10.76 -6.83 -6.40
CA VAL A 222 -11.04 -7.63 -5.20
C VAL A 222 -12.34 -7.20 -4.48
N SER A 223 -12.89 -6.02 -4.77
CA SER A 223 -14.11 -5.52 -4.13
C SER A 223 -15.36 -6.20 -4.69
N VAL A 224 -16.08 -6.89 -3.80
CA VAL A 224 -17.38 -7.49 -4.07
C VAL A 224 -18.43 -6.40 -4.32
N GLU A 225 -18.34 -5.28 -3.58
CA GLU A 225 -19.26 -4.15 -3.64
C GLU A 225 -19.16 -3.44 -5.00
N ALA A 226 -17.95 -3.21 -5.49
CA ALA A 226 -17.72 -2.61 -6.81
C ALA A 226 -18.26 -3.50 -7.93
N LYS A 227 -18.02 -4.83 -7.83
CA LYS A 227 -18.59 -5.83 -8.74
C LYS A 227 -20.12 -5.82 -8.68
N ASP A 228 -20.74 -5.89 -7.50
CA ASP A 228 -22.20 -5.94 -7.33
C ASP A 228 -22.89 -4.62 -7.73
N TYR A 229 -22.23 -3.48 -7.52
CA TYR A 229 -22.71 -2.19 -8.01
C TYR A 229 -22.78 -2.18 -9.54
N LEU A 230 -21.71 -2.57 -10.23
CA LEU A 230 -21.67 -2.58 -11.69
C LEU A 230 -22.66 -3.57 -12.30
N VAL A 231 -22.80 -4.76 -11.73
CA VAL A 231 -23.80 -5.74 -12.17
C VAL A 231 -25.21 -5.15 -12.03
N ARG A 232 -25.59 -4.70 -10.82
CA ARG A 232 -26.93 -4.14 -10.58
C ARG A 232 -27.22 -2.92 -11.42
N HIS A 233 -26.24 -2.02 -11.58
CA HIS A 233 -26.41 -0.79 -12.34
C HIS A 233 -26.71 -1.06 -13.82
N TYR A 234 -25.94 -1.95 -14.47
CA TYR A 234 -26.10 -2.23 -15.89
C TYR A 234 -27.28 -3.18 -16.18
N GLU A 235 -27.58 -4.13 -15.29
CA GLU A 235 -28.77 -4.98 -15.41
C GLU A 235 -30.06 -4.19 -15.21
N ALA A 236 -30.09 -3.19 -14.33
CA ALA A 236 -31.23 -2.29 -14.16
C ALA A 236 -31.53 -1.47 -15.43
N LEU A 237 -30.53 -1.24 -16.28
CA LEU A 237 -30.68 -0.62 -17.61
C LEU A 237 -31.07 -1.63 -18.70
N GLY A 238 -31.31 -2.90 -18.33
CA GLY A 238 -31.69 -3.99 -19.21
C GLY A 238 -30.53 -4.68 -19.93
N ALA A 239 -29.28 -4.37 -19.59
CA ALA A 239 -28.10 -5.00 -20.17
C ALA A 239 -27.82 -6.37 -19.54
N ARG A 240 -26.98 -7.20 -20.18
CA ARG A 240 -26.46 -8.44 -19.56
C ARG A 240 -24.99 -8.30 -19.24
N VAL A 241 -24.64 -8.70 -18.02
CA VAL A 241 -23.29 -8.63 -17.48
C VAL A 241 -22.83 -10.04 -17.10
N ALA A 242 -21.60 -10.40 -17.45
CA ALA A 242 -20.95 -11.62 -17.01
C ALA A 242 -19.86 -11.31 -15.99
N VAL A 243 -19.85 -12.04 -14.89
CA VAL A 243 -18.80 -11.96 -13.87
C VAL A 243 -17.93 -13.19 -13.95
N VAL A 244 -16.63 -12.98 -14.08
CA VAL A 244 -15.62 -14.02 -13.95
C VAL A 244 -14.90 -13.81 -12.63
N GLY A 245 -15.02 -14.78 -11.73
CA GLY A 245 -14.20 -14.86 -10.52
C GLY A 245 -12.96 -15.70 -10.80
N ARG A 246 -11.77 -15.15 -10.56
CA ARG A 246 -10.51 -15.90 -10.59
C ARG A 246 -9.96 -15.97 -9.18
N GLY A 247 -9.79 -17.18 -8.65
CA GLY A 247 -8.93 -17.42 -7.50
C GLY A 247 -7.48 -17.57 -7.96
N LEU A 248 -6.52 -17.18 -7.11
CA LEU A 248 -5.13 -17.60 -7.27
C LEU A 248 -5.07 -19.12 -7.08
N ARG A 249 -4.97 -19.88 -8.19
CA ARG A 249 -4.54 -21.28 -8.15
C ARG A 249 -3.01 -21.28 -8.16
N THR A 250 -2.39 -21.77 -7.10
CA THR A 250 -0.98 -22.17 -7.11
C THR A 250 -0.80 -23.27 -8.18
N PRO A 251 0.27 -23.22 -9.00
CA PRO A 251 0.58 -24.32 -9.90
C PRO A 251 0.94 -25.54 -9.05
N SER A 252 0.22 -26.64 -9.25
CA SER A 252 0.52 -27.93 -8.65
C SER A 252 1.93 -28.38 -9.06
N GLU A 253 2.82 -28.61 -8.09
CA GLU A 253 4.15 -29.17 -8.33
C GLU A 253 4.05 -30.52 -9.05
N PRO A 254 4.94 -30.80 -10.04
CA PRO A 254 5.01 -32.11 -10.66
C PRO A 254 5.61 -33.11 -9.66
N ARG A 255 4.95 -34.27 -9.52
CA ARG A 255 5.45 -35.43 -8.77
C ARG A 255 6.70 -36.04 -9.40
#